data_AF-A0A1Q7B0H5-F1
#
_entry.id   AF-A0A1Q7B0H5-F1
#
_cell.length_a   1.000
_cell.length_b   1.000
_cell.length_c   1.000
_cell.angle_alpha   90.00
_cell.angle_beta   90.00
_cell.angle_gamma   90.00
#
_symmetry.space_group_name_H-M   'P 1'
#
loop_
_entity.id
_entity.type
_entity.pdbx_description
1 polymer ?
#
loop_
_entity_poly.entity_id
_entity_poly.type
_entity_poly.pdbx_seq_one_letter_code
_entity_poly.pdbx_strand_id
1 'polypeptide(L)'
;MARRNVPGLAVVDRYERKELDGVALPGTVATLRLDPLGRWLLARPAIGDSAWLVDLPIKRHTGIVPTQWHADLPAISPDGMLIYRRGKDVVSARPDSLSDVGKVTNGAADLWVLTSWLPRGVVASPVSTASADSGAGGTGAEGPLYVQVSTSQNPEWSGHLADDLTRAGLAARVLPPQHPDDGYRVVLGPYATREQAEATGRRLGRPFWIYQPGQ
;
A
#
# COMPACT_ATOMS: atom_id res chain seq x y z
N MET A 1 15.90 24.48 13.67
CA MET A 1 15.21 23.20 13.94
C MET A 1 15.68 22.70 15.29
N ALA A 2 14.77 22.49 16.25
CA ALA A 2 15.13 21.90 17.54
C ALA A 2 15.61 20.46 17.30
N ARG A 3 16.81 20.13 17.75
CA ARG A 3 17.28 18.74 17.78
C ARG A 3 16.45 18.01 18.83
N ARG A 4 15.83 16.88 18.47
CA ARG A 4 15.22 15.99 19.47
C ARG A 4 16.29 15.44 20.39
N ASN A 5 16.01 15.43 21.69
CA ASN A 5 16.86 14.79 22.70
C ASN A 5 16.59 13.27 22.81
N VAL A 6 15.60 12.75 22.08
CA VAL A 6 15.24 11.32 22.05
C VAL A 6 15.44 10.76 20.64
N PRO A 7 16.06 9.58 20.48
CA PRO A 7 16.22 8.96 19.17
C PRO A 7 14.87 8.67 18.49
N GLY A 8 14.75 9.01 17.20
CA GLY A 8 13.51 8.82 16.44
C GLY A 8 13.43 9.69 15.19
N LEU A 9 12.35 9.51 14.43
CA LEU A 9 12.07 10.30 13.22
C LEU A 9 11.05 11.38 13.52
N ALA A 10 11.31 12.61 13.10
CA ALA A 10 10.35 13.69 13.18
C ALA A 10 9.48 13.70 11.91
N VAL A 11 8.17 13.79 12.11
CA VAL A 11 7.20 14.12 11.07
C VAL A 11 7.05 15.63 11.09
N VAL A 12 7.36 16.30 9.98
CA VAL A 12 7.42 17.76 9.91
C VAL A 12 6.43 18.24 8.86
N ASP A 13 5.66 19.27 9.20
CA ASP A 13 4.87 20.02 8.23
C ASP A 13 5.83 20.69 7.24
N ARG A 14 5.71 20.34 5.96
CA ARG A 14 6.60 20.84 4.92
C ARG A 14 6.51 22.36 4.75
N TYR A 15 5.33 22.95 4.95
CA TYR A 15 5.07 24.37 4.70
C TYR A 15 5.41 25.21 5.92
N GLU A 16 4.96 24.80 7.10
CA GLU A 16 5.20 25.54 8.34
C GLU A 16 6.56 25.23 8.98
N ARG A 17 7.23 24.15 8.54
CA ARG A 17 8.47 23.62 9.13
C ARG A 17 8.35 23.32 10.62
N LYS A 18 7.14 23.01 11.08
CA LYS A 18 6.84 22.60 12.45
C LYS A 18 6.81 21.09 12.55
N GLU A 19 7.34 20.57 13.65
CA GLU A 19 7.19 19.16 13.98
C GLU A 19 5.71 18.88 14.31
N LEU A 20 5.11 17.94 13.57
CA LEU A 20 3.74 17.49 13.74
C LEU A 20 3.69 16.28 14.68
N ASP A 21 4.66 15.37 14.55
CA ASP A 21 4.65 14.09 15.24
C ASP A 21 6.02 13.40 15.22
N GLY A 22 6.14 12.21 15.82
CA GLY A 22 7.35 11.39 15.79
C GLY A 22 7.12 9.90 15.68
N VAL A 23 8.09 9.21 15.09
CA VAL A 23 8.22 7.75 15.15
C VAL A 23 9.37 7.42 16.10
N ALA A 24 9.08 6.69 17.17
CA ALA A 24 10.10 6.17 18.07
C ALA A 24 10.93 5.11 17.34
N LEU A 25 12.26 5.23 17.44
CA LEU A 25 13.20 4.27 16.86
C LEU A 25 14.16 3.76 17.93
N PRO A 26 14.77 2.58 17.73
CA PRO A 26 15.74 2.01 18.67
C PRO A 26 16.98 2.89 18.91
N GLY A 27 17.28 3.83 18.02
CA GLY A 27 18.47 4.69 18.11
C GLY A 27 18.57 5.71 16.98
N THR A 28 19.75 6.27 16.81
CA THR A 28 20.03 7.29 15.79
C THR A 28 20.08 6.67 14.40
N VAL A 29 19.50 7.37 13.43
CA VAL A 29 19.46 6.97 12.03
C VAL A 29 20.47 7.77 11.22
N ALA A 30 21.21 7.09 10.34
CA ALA A 30 22.17 7.70 9.42
C ALA A 30 21.63 7.89 8.00
N THR A 31 20.68 7.06 7.57
CA THR A 31 20.15 7.10 6.19
C THR A 31 18.71 6.62 6.17
N LEU A 32 17.92 7.17 5.25
CA LEU A 32 16.52 6.86 5.04
C LEU A 32 16.26 6.46 3.59
N ARG A 33 15.37 5.49 3.38
CA ARG A 33 14.80 5.16 2.07
C ARG A 33 13.29 5.01 2.19
N LEU A 34 12.57 5.85 1.47
CA LEU A 34 11.13 5.73 1.32
C LEU A 34 10.82 4.66 0.28
N ASP A 35 9.75 3.90 0.48
CA ASP A 35 9.18 3.12 -0.61
C ASP A 35 8.57 4.04 -1.69
N PRO A 36 8.34 3.52 -2.91
CA PRO A 36 7.75 4.31 -3.99
C PRO A 36 6.34 4.84 -3.69
N LEU A 37 5.60 4.20 -2.77
CA LEU A 37 4.19 4.52 -2.47
C LEU A 37 3.98 5.31 -1.18
N GLY A 38 5.04 5.65 -0.44
CA GLY A 38 4.99 6.33 0.85
C GLY A 38 4.43 5.51 2.02
N ARG A 39 4.40 4.17 1.95
CA ARG A 39 3.84 3.31 3.02
C ARG A 39 4.92 2.86 4.01
N TRP A 40 6.08 2.53 3.49
CA TRP A 40 7.21 2.05 4.27
C TRP A 40 8.38 3.01 4.21
N LEU A 41 9.06 3.14 5.34
CA LEU A 41 10.33 3.82 5.45
C LEU A 41 11.35 2.86 6.03
N LEU A 42 12.45 2.67 5.28
CA LEU A 42 13.61 1.96 5.76
C LEU A 42 14.57 2.96 6.38
N ALA A 43 15.04 2.68 7.60
CA ALA A 43 16.02 3.48 8.30
C ALA A 43 17.28 2.66 8.57
N ARG A 44 18.44 3.20 8.19
CA ARG A 44 19.75 2.64 8.55
C ARG A 44 20.18 3.21 9.90
N PRO A 45 20.49 2.39 10.90
CA PRO A 45 21.09 2.90 12.12
C PRO A 45 22.44 3.58 11.86
N ALA A 46 22.83 4.47 12.76
CA ALA A 46 24.15 5.09 12.72
C ALA A 46 25.29 4.11 13.01
N ILE A 47 24.99 2.98 13.68
CA ILE A 47 25.96 1.96 14.06
C ILE A 47 25.42 0.60 13.63
N GLY A 48 26.24 -0.15 12.89
CA GLY A 48 25.91 -1.47 12.36
C GLY A 48 25.11 -1.44 11.05
N ASP A 49 25.06 -2.59 10.39
CA ASP A 49 24.37 -2.76 9.11
C ASP A 49 23.07 -3.55 9.32
N SER A 50 21.97 -2.80 9.37
CA SER A 50 20.61 -3.33 9.40
C SER A 50 19.64 -2.33 8.79
N ALA A 51 18.45 -2.79 8.43
CA ALA A 51 17.34 -1.91 8.07
C ALA A 51 16.26 -2.01 9.13
N TRP A 52 15.86 -0.85 9.66
CA TRP A 52 14.70 -0.72 10.52
C TRP A 52 13.51 -0.36 9.67
N LEU A 53 12.43 -1.12 9.81
CA LEU A 53 11.21 -0.91 9.06
C LEU A 53 10.25 -0.06 9.86
N VAL A 54 9.74 0.98 9.21
CA VAL A 54 8.72 1.87 9.76
C VAL A 54 7.51 1.81 8.84
N ASP A 55 6.38 1.40 9.40
CA ASP A 55 5.07 1.55 8.80
C ASP A 55 4.62 3.00 9.01
N LEU A 56 4.58 3.77 7.92
CA LEU A 56 4.24 5.19 7.94
C LEU A 56 2.75 5.45 8.20
N PRO A 57 1.80 4.69 7.60
CA PRO A 57 0.37 4.82 7.93
C PRO A 57 0.08 4.80 9.43
N ILE A 58 0.69 3.87 10.18
CA ILE A 58 0.49 3.76 11.64
C ILE A 58 1.64 4.37 12.46
N LYS A 59 2.62 5.01 11.80
CA LYS A 59 3.78 5.68 12.41
C LYS A 59 4.55 4.82 13.40
N ARG A 60 4.80 3.56 13.06
CA ARG A 60 5.37 2.58 13.98
C ARG A 60 6.57 1.85 13.39
N HIS A 61 7.62 1.69 14.20
CA HIS A 61 8.68 0.73 13.93
C HIS A 61 8.14 -0.70 14.07
N THR A 62 8.21 -1.49 13.00
CA THR A 62 7.65 -2.85 12.93
C THR A 62 8.72 -3.94 13.08
N GLY A 63 9.96 -3.68 12.70
CA GLY A 63 11.01 -4.68 12.81
C GLY A 63 12.38 -4.25 12.29
N ILE A 64 13.35 -5.15 12.47
CA ILE A 64 14.75 -4.95 12.12
C ILE A 64 15.22 -6.15 11.30
N VAL A 65 15.83 -5.91 10.14
CA VAL A 65 16.52 -6.93 9.35
C VAL A 65 18.03 -6.66 9.30
N PRO A 66 18.89 -7.63 9.66
CA PRO A 66 20.33 -7.52 9.42
C PRO A 66 20.57 -7.53 7.91
N THR A 67 21.15 -6.46 7.38
CA THR A 67 21.44 -6.34 5.94
C THR A 67 22.41 -5.21 5.66
N GLN A 68 23.24 -5.43 4.65
CA GLN A 68 24.18 -4.42 4.18
C GLN A 68 23.45 -3.40 3.30
N TRP A 69 23.70 -2.12 3.57
CA TRP A 69 23.17 -1.04 2.76
C TRP A 69 24.13 -0.72 1.63
N HIS A 70 23.72 -1.06 0.42
CA HIS A 70 24.36 -0.63 -0.82
C HIS A 70 23.41 0.31 -1.57
N ALA A 71 23.84 0.97 -2.65
CA ALA A 71 23.04 1.97 -3.36
C ALA A 71 21.64 1.50 -3.81
N ASP A 72 21.47 0.20 -4.01
CA ASP A 72 20.27 -0.47 -4.53
C ASP A 72 19.40 -1.13 -3.43
N LEU A 73 19.99 -1.95 -2.56
CA LEU A 73 19.28 -2.66 -1.48
C LEU A 73 19.83 -2.30 -0.10
N PRO A 74 19.04 -2.39 0.97
CA PRO A 74 17.64 -2.82 0.99
C PRO A 74 16.69 -1.80 0.35
N ALA A 75 15.60 -2.30 -0.22
CA ALA A 75 14.54 -1.50 -0.83
C ALA A 75 13.20 -2.24 -0.79
N ILE A 76 12.11 -1.47 -0.84
CA ILE A 76 10.76 -2.00 -1.05
C ILE A 76 10.50 -2.05 -2.55
N SER A 77 10.19 -3.22 -3.09
CA SER A 77 9.82 -3.38 -4.50
C SER A 77 8.45 -2.76 -4.79
N PRO A 78 8.12 -2.49 -6.07
CA PRO A 78 6.84 -1.88 -6.43
C PRO A 78 5.60 -2.66 -5.96
N ASP A 79 5.70 -3.99 -5.83
CA ASP A 79 4.67 -4.88 -5.28
C ASP A 79 4.60 -4.86 -3.74
N GLY A 80 5.40 -4.02 -3.08
CA GLY A 80 5.40 -3.84 -1.63
C GLY A 80 6.24 -4.85 -0.84
N MET A 81 7.04 -5.70 -1.48
CA MET A 81 7.92 -6.63 -0.77
C MET A 81 9.23 -5.98 -0.33
N LEU A 82 9.78 -6.42 0.80
CA LEU A 82 11.13 -6.05 1.22
C LEU A 82 12.15 -6.92 0.49
N ILE A 83 13.03 -6.28 -0.29
CA ILE A 83 14.16 -6.93 -0.95
C ILE A 83 15.46 -6.52 -0.27
N TYR A 84 16.25 -7.49 0.18
CA TYR A 84 17.48 -7.22 0.94
C TYR A 84 18.51 -8.34 0.83
N ARG A 85 19.77 -8.00 1.11
CA ARG A 85 20.89 -8.96 1.09
C ARG A 85 20.97 -9.72 2.41
N ARG A 86 21.13 -11.03 2.34
CA ARG A 86 21.39 -11.91 3.48
C ARG A 86 22.50 -12.90 3.12
N GLY A 87 23.70 -12.66 3.62
CA GLY A 87 24.88 -13.44 3.24
C GLY A 87 25.19 -13.26 1.76
N LYS A 88 25.25 -14.38 1.02
CA LYS A 88 25.48 -14.38 -0.45
C LYS A 88 24.19 -14.20 -1.26
N ASP A 89 23.03 -14.25 -0.62
CA ASP A 89 21.74 -14.31 -1.29
C ASP A 89 21.00 -12.96 -1.20
N VAL A 90 20.02 -12.79 -2.09
CA VAL A 90 19.00 -11.74 -1.96
C VAL A 90 17.67 -12.40 -1.58
N VAL A 91 17.03 -11.85 -0.55
CA VAL A 91 15.79 -12.38 0.01
C VAL A 91 14.67 -11.37 -0.24
N SER A 92 13.51 -11.89 -0.62
CA SER A 92 12.24 -11.18 -0.60
C SER A 92 11.46 -11.59 0.64
N ALA A 93 10.94 -10.62 1.40
CA ALA A 93 10.16 -10.86 2.61
C ALA A 93 8.99 -9.89 2.71
N ARG A 94 7.96 -10.25 3.49
CA ARG A 94 6.87 -9.32 3.81
C ARG A 94 7.36 -8.29 4.83
N PRO A 95 7.20 -6.97 4.60
CA PRO A 95 7.71 -5.95 5.52
C PRO A 95 7.07 -5.93 6.92
N ASP A 96 5.82 -6.40 7.03
CA ASP A 96 5.02 -6.39 8.27
C ASP A 96 5.40 -7.54 9.23
N SER A 97 5.57 -8.75 8.70
CA SER A 97 5.88 -9.96 9.47
C SER A 97 7.35 -10.35 9.42
N LEU A 98 8.13 -9.80 8.47
CA LEU A 98 9.49 -10.23 8.11
C LEU A 98 9.57 -11.71 7.71
N SER A 99 8.45 -12.31 7.30
CA SER A 99 8.45 -13.67 6.77
C SER A 99 9.02 -13.69 5.35
N ASP A 100 10.05 -14.49 5.12
CA ASP A 100 10.64 -14.69 3.80
C ASP A 100 9.62 -15.33 2.84
N VAL A 101 9.58 -14.81 1.61
CA VAL A 101 8.67 -15.24 0.53
C VAL A 101 9.46 -15.86 -0.63
N GLY A 102 10.69 -15.39 -0.86
CA GLY A 102 11.52 -15.87 -1.96
C GLY A 102 12.99 -15.55 -1.75
N LYS A 103 13.84 -16.21 -2.55
CA LYS A 103 15.29 -16.04 -2.47
C LYS A 103 15.94 -16.21 -3.83
N VAL A 104 16.88 -15.32 -4.15
CA VAL A 104 17.82 -15.47 -5.25
C VAL A 104 19.18 -15.83 -4.68
N THR A 105 19.60 -17.06 -4.95
CA THR A 105 20.87 -17.62 -4.47
C THR A 105 22.06 -16.93 -5.14
N ASN A 106 23.10 -16.60 -4.38
CA ASN A 106 24.33 -15.94 -4.84
C ASN A 106 24.14 -14.55 -5.49
N GLY A 107 22.95 -13.94 -5.39
CA GLY A 107 22.67 -12.64 -6.01
C GLY A 107 23.16 -11.42 -5.24
N ALA A 108 23.73 -11.57 -4.04
CA ALA A 108 24.10 -10.43 -3.20
C ALA A 108 25.27 -9.60 -3.78
N ALA A 109 26.07 -10.18 -4.67
CA ALA A 109 27.18 -9.48 -5.32
C ALA A 109 26.73 -8.59 -6.50
N ASP A 110 25.52 -8.81 -7.01
CA ASP A 110 25.01 -8.09 -8.18
C ASP A 110 24.38 -6.76 -7.82
N LEU A 111 24.18 -5.91 -8.82
CA LEU A 111 23.38 -4.68 -8.74
C LEU A 111 21.92 -4.98 -9.06
N TRP A 112 21.01 -4.54 -8.19
CA TRP A 112 19.58 -4.77 -8.32
C TRP A 112 18.84 -3.51 -8.76
N VAL A 113 17.90 -3.70 -9.69
CA VAL A 113 16.94 -2.68 -10.10
C VAL A 113 15.55 -3.27 -9.90
N LEU A 114 14.74 -2.64 -9.06
CA LEU A 114 13.37 -3.06 -8.78
C LEU A 114 12.44 -2.25 -9.67
N THR A 115 11.68 -2.93 -10.53
CA THR A 115 10.72 -2.32 -11.44
C THR A 115 9.49 -3.20 -11.58
N SER A 116 8.33 -2.58 -11.76
CA SER A 116 7.16 -3.30 -12.26
C SER A 116 7.43 -3.65 -13.72
N TRP A 117 7.34 -4.92 -14.06
CA TRP A 117 7.44 -5.37 -15.44
C TRP A 117 6.09 -5.91 -15.91
N LEU A 118 5.48 -5.19 -16.85
CA LEU A 118 4.29 -5.63 -17.57
C LEU A 118 4.72 -5.92 -19.02
N PRO A 119 4.93 -7.20 -19.39
CA PRO A 119 5.27 -7.54 -20.76
C PRO A 119 4.14 -7.13 -21.69
N ARG A 120 4.47 -6.52 -22.83
CA ARG A 120 3.48 -6.15 -23.84
C ARG A 120 2.76 -7.41 -24.33
N GLY A 121 1.43 -7.37 -24.36
CA GLY A 121 0.58 -8.49 -24.81
C GLY A 121 0.26 -9.53 -23.73
N VAL A 122 0.77 -9.38 -22.51
CA VAL A 122 0.33 -10.19 -21.36
C VAL A 122 -0.80 -9.45 -20.66
N VAL A 123 -2.01 -9.99 -20.74
CA VAL A 123 -3.15 -9.52 -19.94
C VAL A 123 -2.75 -9.69 -18.47
N ALA A 124 -2.79 -8.59 -17.70
CA ALA A 124 -2.50 -8.66 -16.27
C ALA A 124 -3.39 -9.73 -15.64
N SER A 125 -2.79 -10.76 -15.03
CA SER A 125 -3.58 -11.73 -14.27
C SER A 125 -4.32 -10.95 -13.17
N PRO A 126 -5.65 -11.06 -13.07
CA PRO A 126 -6.36 -10.47 -11.96
C PRO A 126 -5.80 -11.10 -10.70
N VAL A 127 -5.18 -10.28 -9.85
CA VAL A 127 -4.83 -10.67 -8.49
C VAL A 127 -6.14 -11.13 -7.86
N SER A 128 -6.25 -12.42 -7.51
CA SER A 128 -7.44 -12.98 -6.90
C SER A 128 -7.69 -12.28 -5.57
N THR A 129 -8.49 -11.22 -5.58
CA THR A 129 -9.14 -10.69 -4.40
C THR A 129 -10.02 -11.82 -3.89
N ALA A 130 -9.65 -12.41 -2.76
CA ALA A 130 -10.49 -13.38 -2.07
C ALA A 130 -11.88 -12.74 -1.88
N SER A 131 -12.86 -13.27 -2.61
CA SER A 131 -14.25 -12.86 -2.47
C SER A 131 -14.69 -13.19 -1.04
N ALA A 132 -14.74 -12.17 -0.19
CA ALA A 132 -15.47 -12.26 1.07
C ALA A 132 -16.96 -12.30 0.72
N ASP A 133 -17.50 -13.52 0.67
CA ASP A 133 -18.92 -13.74 0.53
C ASP A 133 -19.62 -13.15 1.76
N SER A 134 -20.33 -12.03 1.57
CA SER A 134 -21.02 -11.31 2.62
C SER A 134 -22.48 -11.12 2.22
N GLY A 135 -23.31 -12.04 2.73
CA GLY A 135 -24.72 -11.87 3.06
C GLY A 135 -25.60 -11.15 2.05
N ALA A 136 -26.29 -11.91 1.20
CA ALA A 136 -27.41 -11.43 0.40
C ALA A 136 -28.57 -10.95 1.30
N GLY A 137 -28.68 -9.63 1.48
CA GLY A 137 -29.91 -8.95 1.87
C GLY A 137 -30.63 -8.45 0.61
N GLY A 138 -31.90 -8.82 0.45
CA GLY A 138 -32.70 -8.74 -0.78
C GLY A 138 -32.56 -7.48 -1.63
N THR A 139 -32.24 -7.68 -2.91
CA THR A 139 -32.24 -6.68 -3.98
C THR A 139 -33.67 -6.39 -4.44
N GLY A 140 -34.07 -5.11 -4.44
CA GLY A 140 -35.26 -4.64 -5.14
C GLY A 140 -35.10 -4.74 -6.68
N ALA A 141 -36.16 -4.38 -7.41
CA ALA A 141 -36.27 -4.54 -8.87
C ALA A 141 -35.26 -3.73 -9.71
N GLU A 142 -34.48 -2.84 -9.07
CA GLU A 142 -33.31 -2.20 -9.65
C GLU A 142 -32.07 -2.94 -9.13
N GLY A 143 -31.25 -3.48 -10.04
CA GLY A 143 -30.02 -4.20 -9.68
C GLY A 143 -29.12 -3.40 -8.72
N PRO A 144 -28.18 -4.06 -8.02
CA PRO A 144 -27.44 -3.45 -6.91
C PRO A 144 -26.78 -2.13 -7.31
N LEU A 145 -27.08 -1.05 -6.57
CA LEU A 145 -26.49 0.27 -6.77
C LEU A 145 -25.19 0.40 -6.00
N TYR A 146 -24.19 1.03 -6.61
CA TYR A 146 -22.89 1.24 -6.03
C TYR A 146 -22.49 2.71 -6.02
N VAL A 147 -21.74 3.12 -5.01
CA VAL A 147 -21.10 4.45 -4.99
C VAL A 147 -19.67 4.29 -5.48
N GLN A 148 -19.39 4.71 -6.70
CA GLN A 148 -18.04 4.79 -7.22
C GLN A 148 -17.31 5.97 -6.60
N VAL A 149 -16.15 5.68 -6.02
CA VAL A 149 -15.30 6.66 -5.34
C VAL A 149 -13.99 6.90 -6.09
N SER A 150 -13.57 5.96 -6.94
CA SER A 150 -12.45 6.17 -7.86
C SER A 150 -12.45 5.22 -9.05
N THR A 151 -11.77 5.63 -10.11
CA THR A 151 -11.42 4.84 -11.31
C THR A 151 -9.92 4.95 -11.56
N SER A 152 -9.22 3.82 -11.68
CA SER A 152 -7.77 3.81 -11.94
C SER A 152 -7.37 2.65 -12.85
N GLN A 153 -6.38 2.88 -13.71
CA GLN A 153 -5.76 1.81 -14.51
C GLN A 153 -4.83 0.91 -13.67
N ASN A 154 -4.55 1.29 -12.42
CA ASN A 154 -3.70 0.52 -11.52
C ASN A 154 -4.53 -0.41 -10.63
N PRO A 155 -4.46 -1.76 -10.80
CA PRO A 155 -5.18 -2.72 -9.97
C PRO A 155 -4.77 -2.70 -8.51
N GLU A 156 -3.47 -2.57 -8.22
CA GLU A 156 -2.93 -2.59 -6.87
C GLU A 156 -3.35 -1.37 -6.07
N TRP A 157 -3.28 -0.18 -6.70
CA TRP A 157 -3.77 1.05 -6.10
C TRP A 157 -5.27 0.96 -5.77
N SER A 158 -6.05 0.39 -6.69
CA SER A 158 -7.49 0.22 -6.52
C SER A 158 -7.82 -0.75 -5.39
N GLY A 159 -7.05 -1.85 -5.30
CA GLY A 159 -7.12 -2.81 -4.19
C GLY A 159 -6.83 -2.17 -2.84
N HIS A 160 -5.70 -1.45 -2.73
CA HIS A 160 -5.32 -0.77 -1.50
C HIS A 160 -6.35 0.28 -1.05
N LEU A 161 -6.89 1.06 -1.98
CA LEU A 161 -7.96 2.01 -1.64
C LEU A 161 -9.22 1.30 -1.13
N ALA A 162 -9.59 0.15 -1.70
CA ALA A 162 -10.72 -0.63 -1.21
C ALA A 162 -10.45 -1.21 0.20
N ASP A 163 -9.24 -1.68 0.47
CA ASP A 163 -8.84 -2.17 1.80
C ASP A 163 -8.91 -1.08 2.86
N ASP A 164 -8.43 0.13 2.53
CA ASP A 164 -8.46 1.27 3.45
C ASP A 164 -9.90 1.70 3.78
N LEU A 165 -10.79 1.70 2.77
CA LEU A 165 -12.20 2.00 2.97
C LEU A 165 -12.92 0.90 3.77
N THR A 166 -12.56 -0.37 3.54
CA THR A 166 -13.07 -1.50 4.31
C THR A 166 -12.65 -1.40 5.78
N ARG A 167 -11.39 -1.03 6.04
CA ARG A 167 -10.88 -0.80 7.39
C ARG A 167 -11.57 0.38 8.09
N ALA A 168 -12.04 1.36 7.33
CA ALA A 168 -12.86 2.47 7.82
C ALA A 168 -14.33 2.08 8.08
N GLY A 169 -14.69 0.80 7.92
CA GLY A 169 -16.04 0.29 8.16
C GLY A 169 -17.00 0.49 6.98
N LEU A 170 -16.49 0.82 5.79
CA LEU A 170 -17.29 0.97 4.58
C LEU A 170 -17.25 -0.32 3.77
N ALA A 171 -18.39 -0.76 3.23
CA ALA A 171 -18.45 -1.95 2.37
C ALA A 171 -17.83 -1.66 0.99
N ALA A 172 -16.50 -1.65 0.90
CA ALA A 172 -15.76 -1.31 -0.31
C ALA A 172 -15.34 -2.56 -1.09
N ARG A 173 -15.33 -2.47 -2.42
CA ARG A 173 -14.82 -3.51 -3.32
C ARG A 173 -14.26 -2.92 -4.60
N VAL A 174 -13.42 -3.68 -5.29
CA VAL A 174 -12.91 -3.32 -6.61
C VAL A 174 -13.70 -4.08 -7.67
N LEU A 175 -14.24 -3.36 -8.64
CA LEU A 175 -14.81 -3.95 -9.85
C LEU A 175 -13.73 -3.97 -10.95
N PRO A 176 -13.48 -5.12 -11.58
CA PRO A 176 -12.55 -5.20 -12.70
C PRO A 176 -13.08 -4.43 -13.92
N PRO A 177 -12.19 -3.94 -14.81
CA PRO A 177 -12.59 -3.29 -16.06
C PRO A 177 -13.37 -4.26 -16.96
N GLN A 178 -14.40 -3.76 -17.65
CA GLN A 178 -15.20 -4.56 -18.59
C GLN A 178 -14.69 -4.43 -20.02
N HIS A 179 -14.17 -3.25 -20.39
CA HIS A 179 -13.53 -2.98 -21.67
C HIS A 179 -12.03 -2.65 -21.52
N PRO A 180 -11.22 -2.79 -22.59
CA PRO A 180 -9.77 -2.53 -22.54
C PRO A 180 -9.39 -1.11 -22.11
N ASP A 181 -10.26 -0.13 -22.38
CA ASP A 181 -10.04 1.28 -22.03
C ASP A 181 -10.61 1.64 -20.64
N ASP A 182 -11.32 0.72 -19.99
CA ASP A 182 -11.85 0.93 -18.64
C ASP A 182 -10.76 0.80 -17.59
N GLY A 183 -10.89 1.56 -16.51
CA GLY A 183 -10.11 1.37 -15.29
C GLY A 183 -10.83 0.50 -14.26
N TYR A 184 -10.07 -0.03 -13.30
CA TYR A 184 -10.59 -0.62 -12.08
C TYR A 184 -11.40 0.41 -11.29
N ARG A 185 -12.62 0.04 -10.91
CA ARG A 185 -13.54 0.92 -10.17
C ARG A 185 -13.55 0.53 -8.71
N VAL A 186 -13.19 1.47 -7.83
CA VAL A 186 -13.38 1.28 -6.40
C VAL A 186 -14.78 1.78 -6.05
N VAL A 187 -15.59 0.89 -5.50
CA VAL A 187 -17.00 1.16 -5.23
C VAL A 187 -17.40 0.78 -3.81
N LEU A 188 -18.43 1.44 -3.27
CA LEU A 188 -19.08 1.09 -2.02
C LEU A 188 -20.46 0.49 -2.28
N GLY A 189 -20.85 -0.49 -1.47
CA GLY A 189 -22.16 -1.14 -1.55
C GLY A 189 -22.07 -2.68 -1.63
N PRO A 190 -23.16 -3.35 -2.01
CA PRO A 190 -24.34 -2.80 -2.71
C PRO A 190 -25.31 -2.01 -1.81
N TYR A 191 -26.03 -1.05 -2.41
CA TYR A 191 -27.13 -0.31 -1.80
C TYR A 191 -28.45 -0.65 -2.49
N ALA A 192 -29.54 -0.64 -1.72
CA ALA A 192 -30.87 -0.99 -2.21
C ALA A 192 -31.58 0.19 -2.91
N THR A 193 -31.23 1.42 -2.57
CA THR A 193 -31.82 2.63 -3.17
C THR A 193 -30.76 3.68 -3.51
N ARG A 194 -31.08 4.54 -4.48
CA ARG A 194 -30.20 5.63 -4.91
C ARG A 194 -29.97 6.63 -3.79
N GLU A 195 -31.00 6.93 -3.00
CA GLU A 195 -30.91 7.86 -1.87
C GLU A 195 -29.91 7.37 -0.81
N GLN A 196 -29.87 6.07 -0.55
CA GLN A 196 -28.91 5.46 0.39
C GLN A 196 -27.48 5.53 -0.12
N ALA A 197 -27.29 5.30 -1.43
CA ALA A 197 -26.01 5.42 -2.09
C ALA A 197 -25.52 6.89 -2.08
N GLU A 198 -26.37 7.84 -2.44
CA GLU A 198 -26.03 9.27 -2.42
C GLU A 198 -25.74 9.79 -1.01
N ALA A 199 -26.51 9.38 0.01
CA ALA A 199 -26.25 9.76 1.38
C ALA A 199 -24.86 9.26 1.85
N THR A 200 -24.49 8.04 1.46
CA THR A 200 -23.17 7.50 1.74
C THR A 200 -22.08 8.25 0.97
N GLY A 201 -22.30 8.57 -0.31
CA GLY A 201 -21.40 9.36 -1.14
C GLY A 201 -21.14 10.75 -0.56
N ARG A 202 -22.20 11.49 -0.18
CA ARG A 202 -22.10 12.83 0.44
C ARG A 202 -21.31 12.79 1.76
N ARG A 203 -21.50 11.74 2.57
CA ARG A 203 -20.78 11.56 3.84
C ARG A 203 -19.26 11.41 3.66
N LEU A 204 -18.80 10.97 2.49
CA LEU A 204 -17.36 10.80 2.21
C LEU A 204 -16.66 12.14 1.93
N GLY A 205 -17.39 13.24 1.71
CA GLY A 205 -16.81 14.56 1.47
C GLY A 205 -15.93 14.67 0.22
N ARG A 206 -16.11 13.77 -0.76
CA ARG A 206 -15.34 13.70 -2.02
C ARG A 206 -16.26 13.49 -3.22
N PRO A 207 -15.82 13.80 -4.45
CA PRO A 207 -16.58 13.49 -5.65
C PRO A 207 -16.92 11.99 -5.72
N PHE A 208 -18.17 11.68 -6.07
CA PHE A 208 -18.66 10.31 -6.19
C PHE A 208 -19.64 10.18 -7.36
N TRP A 209 -19.76 8.98 -7.92
CA TRP A 209 -20.75 8.64 -8.95
C TRP A 209 -21.59 7.45 -8.49
N ILE A 210 -22.84 7.41 -8.90
CA ILE A 210 -23.68 6.22 -8.72
C ILE A 210 -23.47 5.31 -9.93
N TYR A 211 -23.05 4.07 -9.67
CA TYR A 211 -22.77 3.06 -10.68
C TYR A 211 -23.75 1.90 -10.55
N GLN A 212 -24.30 1.45 -11.67
CA GLN A 212 -25.18 0.30 -11.77
C GLN A 212 -24.60 -0.67 -12.81
N PRO A 213 -24.25 -1.92 -12.44
CA PRO A 213 -23.74 -2.89 -13.41
C PRO A 213 -24.86 -3.30 -14.37
N GLY A 214 -24.63 -3.19 -15.69
CA GLY A 214 -25.57 -3.65 -16.72
C GLY A 214 -26.43 -2.58 -17.39
N GLN A 215 -26.07 -1.30 -17.25
CA GLN A 215 -26.55 -0.19 -18.09
C GLN A 215 -25.47 0.22 -19.09
#